data_AF-A0A453PXD5-F1
#
_entry.id   AF-A0A453PXD5-F1
#
_cell.length_a   1.000
_cell.length_b   1.000
_cell.length_c   1.000
_cell.angle_alpha   90.00
_cell.angle_beta   90.00
_cell.angle_gamma   90.00
#
_symmetry.space_group_name_H-M   'P 1'
#
loop_
_entity.id
_entity.type
_entity.pdbx_description
1 polymer ?
#
loop_
_entity_poly.entity_id
_entity_poly.type
_entity_poly.pdbx_seq_one_letter_code
_entity_poly.pdbx_strand_id
1 'polypeptide(L)'
;QVTSLAMLFGVLHTAVKFESLHMLATLLSQKESPLHDALRSMPSTIWKSHIRGGIIDVLQNRVVSSEKLQALLLAECMMSILGENWLSEDHKILDNKNAISVDKFVLLVLQSARVEVAVLLNELAFSKYESSKSSQTDDAIIQKQRNLAILFSLIERIIKMISDASSGEGEPSQTICEKTIMQVITGLNETISLVLDFLQDAKVNILSDDMKFSTGS
;
A
#
# COMPACT_ATOMS: atom_id res chain seq x y z
N GLN A 1 -12.65 15.29 -13.45
CA GLN A 1 -11.20 15.37 -13.20
C GLN A 1 -10.62 14.01 -12.82
N VAL A 2 -11.09 13.35 -11.74
CA VAL A 2 -10.63 12.00 -11.34
C VAL A 2 -10.72 10.97 -12.48
N THR A 3 -11.82 10.94 -13.24
CA THR A 3 -11.98 10.03 -14.40
C THR A 3 -10.91 10.21 -15.47
N SER A 4 -10.59 11.46 -15.81
CA SER A 4 -9.57 11.78 -16.82
C SER A 4 -8.16 11.42 -16.32
N LEU A 5 -7.85 11.73 -15.05
CA LEU A 5 -6.59 11.35 -14.43
C LEU A 5 -6.44 9.82 -14.32
N ALA A 6 -7.51 9.11 -13.95
CA ALA A 6 -7.54 7.66 -13.93
C ALA A 6 -7.22 7.08 -15.31
N MET A 7 -7.86 7.60 -16.37
CA MET A 7 -7.58 7.19 -17.74
C MET A 7 -6.11 7.44 -18.14
N LEU A 8 -5.58 8.65 -17.87
CA LEU A 8 -4.17 8.97 -18.16
C LEU A 8 -3.21 8.03 -17.42
N PHE A 9 -3.48 7.76 -16.15
CA PHE A 9 -2.70 6.83 -15.33
C PHE A 9 -2.79 5.38 -15.81
N GLY A 10 -3.98 4.93 -16.24
CA GLY A 10 -4.23 3.55 -16.63
C GLY A 10 -3.84 3.19 -18.07
N VAL A 11 -3.65 4.19 -18.95
CA VAL A 11 -3.43 3.97 -20.39
C VAL A 11 -2.06 4.44 -20.87
N LEU A 12 -1.48 5.49 -20.27
CA LEU A 12 -0.20 6.03 -20.73
C LEU A 12 0.99 5.30 -20.10
N HIS A 13 2.06 5.13 -20.88
CA HIS A 13 3.36 4.60 -20.43
C HIS A 13 4.47 5.67 -20.47
N THR A 14 4.10 6.94 -20.28
CA THR A 14 5.01 8.11 -20.32
C THR A 14 5.13 8.77 -18.94
N ALA A 15 5.95 9.81 -18.80
CA ALA A 15 6.09 10.57 -17.56
C ALA A 15 4.73 11.11 -17.01
N VAL A 16 3.79 11.42 -17.91
CA VAL A 16 2.42 11.87 -17.59
C VAL A 16 1.67 10.84 -16.74
N LYS A 17 2.02 9.55 -16.84
CA LYS A 17 1.47 8.49 -16.00
C LYS A 17 1.76 8.77 -14.52
N PHE A 18 3.01 9.06 -14.19
CA PHE A 18 3.44 9.27 -12.81
C PHE A 18 2.88 10.59 -12.27
N GLU A 19 2.85 11.66 -13.07
CA GLU A 19 2.17 12.90 -12.69
C GLU A 19 0.69 12.66 -12.36
N SER A 20 0.01 11.85 -13.17
CA SER A 20 -1.38 11.45 -12.93
C SER A 20 -1.53 10.62 -11.64
N LEU A 21 -0.59 9.70 -11.37
CA LEU A 21 -0.53 8.94 -10.12
C LEU A 21 -0.41 9.86 -8.91
N HIS A 22 0.56 10.78 -8.90
CA HIS A 22 0.78 11.72 -7.81
C HIS A 22 -0.44 12.61 -7.56
N MET A 23 -1.06 13.11 -8.63
CA MET A 23 -2.29 13.91 -8.53
C MET A 23 -3.45 13.10 -7.96
N LEU A 24 -3.65 11.86 -8.42
CA LEU A 24 -4.70 10.97 -7.90
C LEU A 24 -4.47 10.66 -6.42
N ALA A 25 -3.27 10.26 -6.03
CA ALA A 25 -2.93 9.95 -4.64
C ALA A 25 -3.14 11.16 -3.72
N THR A 26 -2.74 12.35 -4.17
CA THR A 26 -2.94 13.60 -3.42
C THR A 26 -4.43 13.94 -3.28
N LEU A 27 -5.21 13.86 -4.37
CA LEU A 27 -6.63 14.18 -4.35
C LEU A 27 -7.45 13.20 -3.50
N LEU A 28 -7.14 11.91 -3.58
CA LEU A 28 -7.94 10.86 -2.93
C LEU A 28 -7.56 10.61 -1.47
N SER A 29 -6.33 10.93 -1.06
CA SER A 29 -5.87 10.78 0.33
C SER A 29 -6.49 11.77 1.33
N GLN A 30 -7.21 12.78 0.84
CA GLN A 30 -7.90 13.75 1.70
C GLN A 30 -9.10 13.08 2.38
N LYS A 31 -9.02 12.90 3.71
CA LYS A 31 -10.09 12.28 4.50
C LYS A 31 -11.39 13.10 4.44
N GLU A 32 -12.51 12.40 4.32
CA GLU A 32 -13.87 12.95 4.48
C GLU A 32 -14.17 14.16 3.58
N SER A 33 -13.84 14.03 2.29
CA SER A 33 -14.18 15.05 1.31
C SER A 33 -15.54 14.77 0.66
N PRO A 34 -16.33 15.80 0.28
CA PRO A 34 -17.51 15.64 -0.58
C PRO A 34 -17.21 14.89 -1.89
N LEU A 35 -15.94 14.90 -2.31
CA LEU A 35 -15.44 14.12 -3.44
C LEU A 35 -15.58 12.61 -3.19
N HIS A 36 -15.33 12.10 -1.98
CA HIS A 36 -15.47 10.67 -1.67
C HIS A 36 -16.91 10.20 -1.83
N ASP A 37 -17.87 10.99 -1.35
CA ASP A 37 -19.30 10.68 -1.51
C ASP A 37 -19.73 10.72 -2.97
N ALA A 38 -19.29 11.75 -3.71
CA ALA A 38 -19.53 11.85 -5.14
C ALA A 38 -18.95 10.65 -5.92
N LEU A 39 -17.74 10.18 -5.55
CA LEU A 39 -17.09 9.03 -6.17
C LEU A 39 -17.80 7.71 -5.83
N ARG A 40 -18.31 7.54 -4.60
CA ARG A 40 -19.12 6.37 -4.20
C ARG A 40 -20.41 6.30 -4.99
N SER A 41 -21.08 7.43 -5.20
CA SER A 41 -22.32 7.51 -5.98
C SER A 41 -22.08 7.47 -7.51
N MET A 42 -20.82 7.49 -7.96
CA MET A 42 -20.50 7.55 -9.38
C MET A 42 -20.70 6.17 -10.05
N PRO A 43 -21.60 6.05 -11.05
CA PRO A 43 -21.99 4.75 -11.61
C PRO A 43 -20.95 4.11 -12.55
N SER A 44 -19.89 4.84 -12.93
CA SER A 44 -18.91 4.34 -13.90
C SER A 44 -17.89 3.41 -13.26
N THR A 45 -17.86 2.17 -13.72
CA THR A 45 -16.83 1.15 -13.41
C THR A 45 -15.49 1.39 -14.14
N ILE A 46 -15.47 2.32 -15.11
CA ILE A 46 -14.33 2.54 -16.02
C ILE A 46 -13.14 3.17 -15.28
N TRP A 47 -13.38 4.23 -14.49
CA TRP A 47 -12.29 4.91 -13.78
C TRP A 47 -11.65 4.01 -12.71
N LYS A 48 -12.45 3.20 -12.01
CA LYS A 48 -11.97 2.17 -11.07
C LYS A 48 -11.05 1.17 -11.76
N SER A 49 -11.44 0.72 -12.95
CA SER A 49 -10.68 -0.21 -13.78
C SER A 49 -9.35 0.40 -14.26
N HIS A 50 -9.36 1.66 -14.68
CA HIS A 50 -8.13 2.35 -15.08
C HIS A 50 -7.16 2.55 -13.91
N ILE A 51 -7.64 2.92 -12.71
CA ILE A 51 -6.80 3.00 -11.52
C ILE A 51 -6.18 1.63 -11.21
N ARG A 52 -6.99 0.57 -11.20
CA ARG A 52 -6.50 -0.81 -11.01
C ARG A 52 -5.42 -1.15 -12.03
N GLY A 53 -5.67 -0.90 -13.31
CA GLY A 53 -4.71 -1.14 -14.40
C GLY A 53 -3.40 -0.38 -14.23
N GLY A 54 -3.48 0.91 -13.87
CA GLY A 54 -2.31 1.74 -13.63
C GLY A 54 -1.48 1.23 -12.43
N ILE A 55 -2.13 0.84 -11.33
CA ILE A 55 -1.46 0.25 -10.15
C ILE A 55 -0.75 -1.05 -10.55
N ILE A 56 -1.43 -1.94 -11.27
CA ILE A 56 -0.82 -3.19 -11.77
C ILE A 56 0.46 -2.87 -12.56
N ASP A 57 0.37 -1.94 -13.50
CA ASP A 57 1.49 -1.59 -14.36
C ASP A 57 2.64 -0.91 -13.58
N VAL A 58 2.39 -0.17 -12.50
CA VAL A 58 3.46 0.37 -11.64
C VAL A 58 4.11 -0.74 -10.81
N LEU A 59 3.32 -1.61 -10.19
CA LEU A 59 3.82 -2.61 -9.25
C LEU A 59 4.53 -3.79 -9.95
N GLN A 60 4.10 -4.18 -11.15
CA GLN A 60 4.75 -5.26 -11.91
C GLN A 60 6.05 -4.84 -12.58
N ASN A 61 6.19 -3.56 -12.92
CA ASN A 61 7.36 -3.06 -13.64
C ASN A 61 8.49 -2.62 -12.70
N ARG A 62 9.68 -2.46 -13.28
CA ARG A 62 10.86 -1.93 -12.58
C ARG A 62 10.77 -0.41 -12.44
N VAL A 63 9.91 0.03 -11.52
CA VAL A 63 9.76 1.43 -11.12
C VAL A 63 10.44 1.67 -9.78
N VAL A 64 10.95 2.89 -9.56
CA VAL A 64 11.55 3.33 -8.30
C VAL A 64 10.55 3.24 -7.13
N SER A 65 11.05 3.02 -5.91
CA SER A 65 10.24 2.83 -4.69
C SER A 65 9.27 3.97 -4.41
N SER A 66 9.63 5.23 -4.71
CA SER A 66 8.72 6.37 -4.50
C SER A 66 7.41 6.24 -5.27
N GLU A 67 7.46 5.79 -6.53
CA GLU A 67 6.27 5.61 -7.35
C GLU A 67 5.47 4.37 -6.92
N LYS A 68 6.15 3.32 -6.46
CA LYS A 68 5.48 2.14 -5.89
C LYS A 68 4.71 2.50 -4.62
N LEU A 69 5.31 3.29 -3.74
CA LEU A 69 4.66 3.83 -2.54
C LEU A 69 3.41 4.65 -2.90
N GLN A 70 3.47 5.48 -3.94
CA GLN A 70 2.30 6.25 -4.40
C GLN A 70 1.20 5.34 -4.96
N ALA A 71 1.56 4.30 -5.71
CA ALA A 71 0.59 3.32 -6.20
C ALA A 71 -0.08 2.55 -5.05
N LEU A 72 0.68 2.22 -3.99
CA LEU A 72 0.16 1.57 -2.79
C LEU A 72 -0.72 2.50 -1.96
N LEU A 73 -0.34 3.78 -1.81
CA LEU A 73 -1.20 4.80 -1.21
C LEU A 73 -2.51 4.94 -2.00
N LEU A 74 -2.44 4.96 -3.34
CA LEU A 74 -3.62 5.03 -4.18
C LEU A 74 -4.52 3.79 -3.98
N ALA A 75 -3.93 2.59 -3.84
CA ALA A 75 -4.68 1.38 -3.51
C ALA A 75 -5.39 1.49 -2.14
N GLU A 76 -4.71 2.02 -1.12
CA GLU A 76 -5.30 2.28 0.20
C GLU A 76 -6.48 3.25 0.09
N CYS A 77 -6.31 4.37 -0.62
CA CYS A 77 -7.36 5.36 -0.83
C CYS A 77 -8.58 4.74 -1.52
N MET A 78 -8.37 3.90 -2.54
CA MET A 78 -9.44 3.24 -3.25
C MET A 78 -10.25 2.30 -2.33
N MET A 79 -9.57 1.49 -1.50
CA MET A 79 -10.25 0.63 -0.53
C MET A 79 -10.96 1.45 0.57
N SER A 80 -10.42 2.60 0.94
CA SER A 80 -11.04 3.52 1.91
C SER A 80 -12.32 4.18 1.36
N ILE A 81 -12.32 4.54 0.08
CA ILE A 81 -13.46 5.20 -0.58
C ILE A 81 -14.54 4.18 -0.95
N LEU A 82 -14.16 3.08 -1.60
CA LEU A 82 -15.10 2.14 -2.22
C LEU A 82 -15.41 0.91 -1.36
N GLY A 83 -14.69 0.72 -0.26
CA GLY A 83 -14.79 -0.46 0.60
C GLY A 83 -13.69 -1.48 0.29
N GLU A 84 -13.47 -2.38 1.25
CA GLU A 84 -12.38 -3.34 1.21
C GLU A 84 -12.48 -4.32 0.03
N ASN A 85 -13.71 -4.66 -0.37
CA ASN A 85 -13.97 -5.58 -1.48
C ASN A 85 -13.53 -5.05 -2.85
N TRP A 86 -13.21 -3.74 -2.98
CA TRP A 86 -12.74 -3.18 -4.25
C TRP A 86 -11.50 -3.92 -4.81
N LEU A 87 -10.62 -4.40 -3.91
CA LEU A 87 -9.43 -5.13 -4.33
C LEU A 87 -9.77 -6.51 -4.93
N SER A 88 -10.84 -7.16 -4.43
CA SER A 88 -11.35 -8.45 -4.90
C SER A 88 -12.39 -8.37 -6.01
N GLU A 89 -12.90 -7.18 -6.34
CA GLU A 89 -13.86 -6.98 -7.43
C GLU A 89 -13.27 -7.34 -8.81
N ASP A 90 -14.02 -8.10 -9.60
CA ASP A 90 -13.66 -8.43 -10.98
C ASP A 90 -13.98 -7.26 -11.93
N HIS A 91 -12.91 -6.56 -12.34
CA HIS A 91 -12.99 -5.41 -13.24
C HIS A 91 -12.78 -5.87 -14.70
N LYS A 92 -13.77 -6.57 -15.27
CA LYS A 92 -13.72 -7.17 -16.63
C LYS A 92 -13.63 -6.19 -17.82
N ILE A 93 -13.29 -4.92 -17.60
CA ILE A 93 -13.47 -3.86 -18.61
C ILE A 93 -12.24 -3.67 -19.51
N LEU A 94 -11.06 -4.15 -19.11
CA LEU A 94 -9.91 -4.16 -20.00
C LEU A 94 -9.89 -5.49 -20.76
N ASP A 95 -10.40 -5.44 -21.99
CA ASP A 95 -10.40 -6.48 -23.02
C ASP A 95 -8.96 -6.81 -23.47
N ASN A 96 -8.11 -7.17 -22.51
CA ASN A 96 -6.69 -7.37 -22.66
C ASN A 96 -6.38 -8.84 -22.37
N LYS A 97 -5.77 -9.52 -23.34
CA LYS A 97 -5.30 -10.91 -23.26
C LYS A 97 -4.33 -11.16 -22.09
N ASN A 98 -3.86 -10.09 -21.43
CA ASN A 98 -2.97 -10.11 -20.27
C ASN A 98 -3.65 -9.69 -18.95
N ALA A 99 -4.98 -9.72 -18.85
CA ALA A 99 -5.69 -9.37 -17.62
C ALA A 99 -5.20 -10.25 -16.45
N ILE A 100 -4.65 -9.60 -15.42
CA ILE A 100 -4.25 -10.26 -14.19
C ILE A 100 -5.50 -10.72 -13.43
N SER A 101 -5.49 -11.95 -12.90
CA SER A 101 -6.60 -12.43 -12.08
C SER A 101 -6.73 -11.62 -10.79
N VAL A 102 -7.92 -11.63 -10.20
CA VAL A 102 -8.17 -11.00 -8.89
C VAL A 102 -7.15 -11.46 -7.85
N ASP A 103 -6.95 -12.78 -7.71
CA ASP A 103 -5.97 -13.36 -6.80
C ASP A 103 -4.56 -12.78 -6.99
N LYS A 104 -4.11 -12.72 -8.24
CA LYS A 104 -2.77 -12.21 -8.56
C LYS A 104 -2.66 -10.71 -8.26
N PHE A 105 -3.72 -9.93 -8.42
CA PHE A 105 -3.71 -8.52 -8.06
C PHE A 105 -3.64 -8.31 -6.55
N VAL A 106 -4.44 -9.06 -5.77
CA VAL A 106 -4.38 -9.04 -4.30
C VAL A 106 -2.97 -9.37 -3.82
N LEU A 107 -2.37 -10.43 -4.35
CA LEU A 107 -1.00 -10.83 -4.01
C LEU A 107 0.04 -9.79 -4.43
N LEU A 108 -0.10 -9.20 -5.62
CA LEU A 108 0.80 -8.17 -6.11
C LEU A 108 0.83 -6.95 -5.18
N VAL A 109 -0.35 -6.47 -4.77
CA VAL A 109 -0.47 -5.33 -3.85
C VAL A 109 0.13 -5.67 -2.49
N LEU A 110 -0.22 -6.83 -1.90
CA LEU A 110 0.31 -7.25 -0.62
C LEU A 110 1.83 -7.43 -0.66
N GLN A 111 2.36 -8.17 -1.63
CA GLN A 111 3.80 -8.41 -1.75
C GLN A 111 4.57 -7.11 -1.93
N SER A 112 4.06 -6.19 -2.76
CA SER A 112 4.67 -4.87 -2.94
C SER A 112 4.66 -4.06 -1.65
N ALA A 113 3.54 -4.02 -0.92
CA ALA A 113 3.46 -3.34 0.37
C ALA A 113 4.47 -3.89 1.38
N ARG A 114 4.61 -5.21 1.46
CA ARG A 114 5.55 -5.87 2.37
C ARG A 114 7.01 -5.54 2.06
N VAL A 115 7.37 -5.50 0.77
CA VAL A 115 8.72 -5.10 0.34
C VAL A 115 9.01 -3.67 0.76
N GLU A 116 8.07 -2.75 0.51
CA GLU A 116 8.26 -1.35 0.90
C GLU A 116 8.27 -1.15 2.43
N VAL A 117 7.53 -1.95 3.20
CA VAL A 117 7.65 -1.99 4.67
C VAL A 117 9.07 -2.36 5.07
N ALA A 118 9.64 -3.43 4.50
CA ALA A 118 11.00 -3.85 4.83
C ALA A 118 12.04 -2.77 4.47
N VAL A 119 11.89 -2.12 3.31
CA VAL A 119 12.75 -1.01 2.88
C VAL A 119 12.67 0.14 3.87
N LEU A 120 11.47 0.61 4.22
CA LEU A 120 11.28 1.74 5.13
C LEU A 120 11.77 1.45 6.54
N LEU A 121 11.54 0.25 7.07
CA LEU A 121 12.07 -0.15 8.38
C LEU A 121 13.60 -0.16 8.37
N ASN A 122 14.22 -0.69 7.33
CA ASN A 122 15.67 -0.69 7.19
C ASN A 122 16.22 0.74 7.07
N GLU A 123 15.59 1.61 6.28
CA GLU A 123 15.96 3.02 6.16
C GLU A 123 15.82 3.77 7.49
N LEU A 124 14.79 3.48 8.28
CA LEU A 124 14.60 4.07 9.61
C LEU A 124 15.64 3.57 10.61
N ALA A 125 15.96 2.28 10.59
CA ALA A 125 17.03 1.71 11.41
C ALA A 125 18.38 2.38 11.09
N PHE A 126 18.68 2.53 9.80
CA PHE A 126 19.88 3.22 9.33
C PHE A 126 19.90 4.70 9.72
N SER A 127 18.78 5.41 9.53
CA SER A 127 18.65 6.83 9.89
C SER A 127 18.93 7.05 11.38
N LYS A 128 18.50 6.12 12.26
CA LYS A 128 18.78 6.16 13.70
C LYS A 128 20.26 5.88 14.03
N TYR A 129 20.92 5.01 13.26
CA TYR A 129 22.36 4.78 13.41
C TYR A 129 23.17 6.03 12.98
N GLU A 130 22.79 6.67 11.87
CA GLU A 130 23.50 7.86 11.36
C GLU A 130 23.16 9.16 12.11
N SER A 131 21.98 9.29 12.72
CA SER A 131 21.62 10.47 13.50
C SER A 131 22.51 10.65 14.75
N SER A 132 23.12 9.55 15.23
CA SER A 132 24.19 9.61 16.24
C SER A 132 25.48 10.28 15.74
N LYS A 133 25.59 10.55 14.42
CA LYS A 133 26.78 11.11 13.75
C LYS A 133 26.51 12.39 12.94
N SER A 134 25.27 12.73 12.60
CA SER A 134 24.92 13.97 11.88
C SER A 134 23.45 14.38 12.06
N SER A 135 23.14 15.68 11.90
CA SER A 135 21.78 16.22 12.02
C SER A 135 20.95 15.93 10.75
N GLN A 136 20.43 14.72 10.60
CA GLN A 136 19.34 14.45 9.66
C GLN A 136 18.09 15.26 10.08
N THR A 137 17.39 15.85 9.11
CA THR A 137 16.17 16.63 9.35
C THR A 137 14.98 15.73 9.70
N ASP A 138 14.33 16.00 10.83
CA ASP A 138 13.16 15.28 11.37
C ASP A 138 12.06 15.02 10.32
N ASP A 139 11.88 15.92 9.36
CA ASP A 139 10.89 15.81 8.29
C ASP A 139 11.02 14.52 7.46
N ALA A 140 12.25 14.09 7.13
CA ALA A 140 12.46 12.89 6.32
C ALA A 140 12.08 11.61 7.08
N ILE A 141 12.31 11.60 8.40
CA ILE A 141 11.92 10.50 9.29
C ILE A 141 10.40 10.45 9.41
N ILE A 142 9.77 11.61 9.63
CA ILE A 142 8.31 11.74 9.73
C ILE A 142 7.63 11.25 8.43
N GLN A 143 8.16 11.60 7.26
CA GLN A 143 7.62 11.10 5.99
C GLN A 143 7.72 9.58 5.86
N LYS A 144 8.85 8.96 6.23
CA LYS A 144 9.00 7.50 6.23
C LYS A 144 8.02 6.82 7.18
N GLN A 145 7.83 7.37 8.38
CA GLN A 145 6.85 6.87 9.35
C GLN A 145 5.41 7.00 8.82
N ARG A 146 5.08 8.11 8.17
CA ARG A 146 3.78 8.30 7.52
C ARG A 146 3.54 7.27 6.42
N ASN A 147 4.55 7.00 5.60
CA ASN A 147 4.47 5.96 4.57
C ASN A 147 4.26 4.57 5.18
N LEU A 148 4.97 4.24 6.27
CA LEU A 148 4.72 2.99 7.00
C LEU A 148 3.29 2.89 7.54
N ALA A 149 2.76 3.98 8.12
CA ALA A 149 1.38 3.99 8.62
C ALA A 149 0.36 3.72 7.50
N ILE A 150 0.57 4.29 6.31
CA ILE A 150 -0.26 4.02 5.13
C ILE A 150 -0.16 2.54 4.71
N LEU A 151 1.05 1.98 4.66
CA LEU A 151 1.26 0.57 4.28
C LEU A 151 0.63 -0.39 5.28
N PHE A 152 0.74 -0.12 6.60
CA PHE A 152 0.07 -0.92 7.61
C PHE A 152 -1.46 -0.83 7.51
N SER A 153 -2.00 0.36 7.23
CA SER A 153 -3.44 0.53 7.00
C SER A 153 -3.91 -0.25 5.77
N LEU A 154 -3.15 -0.24 4.68
CA LEU A 154 -3.43 -1.06 3.49
C LEU A 154 -3.43 -2.56 3.82
N ILE A 155 -2.42 -3.03 4.55
CA ILE A 155 -2.31 -4.43 4.97
C ILE A 155 -3.49 -4.83 5.86
N GLU A 156 -3.89 -3.99 6.81
CA GLU A 156 -5.04 -4.21 7.68
C GLU A 156 -6.34 -4.36 6.88
N ARG A 157 -6.56 -3.50 5.88
CA ARG A 157 -7.73 -3.60 5.00
C ARG A 157 -7.74 -4.88 4.17
N ILE A 158 -6.57 -5.35 3.72
CA ILE A 158 -6.43 -6.65 3.02
C ILE A 158 -6.78 -7.80 3.97
N ILE A 159 -6.32 -7.74 5.23
CA ILE A 159 -6.66 -8.74 6.27
C ILE A 159 -8.17 -8.77 6.50
N LYS A 160 -8.81 -7.61 6.61
CA LYS A 160 -10.26 -7.50 6.79
C LYS A 160 -11.01 -8.12 5.60
N MET A 161 -10.67 -7.73 4.38
CA MET A 161 -11.26 -8.29 3.16
C MET A 161 -11.18 -9.83 3.12
N ILE A 162 -10.04 -10.41 3.47
CA ILE A 162 -9.85 -11.87 3.46
C ILE A 162 -10.60 -12.56 4.60
N SER A 163 -10.63 -11.93 5.78
CA SER A 163 -11.42 -12.42 6.92
C SER A 163 -12.89 -12.50 6.56
N ASP A 164 -13.42 -11.44 5.93
CA ASP A 164 -14.82 -11.37 5.48
C ASP A 164 -15.11 -12.40 4.38
N ALA A 165 -14.19 -12.65 3.46
CA ALA A 165 -14.34 -13.69 2.43
C ALA A 165 -14.35 -15.11 3.01
N SER A 166 -13.78 -15.33 4.19
CA SER A 166 -13.70 -16.64 4.86
C SER A 166 -14.90 -16.97 5.76
N SER A 167 -15.74 -15.98 6.09
CA SER A 167 -16.82 -16.12 7.08
C SER A 167 -18.10 -16.81 6.56
N GLY A 168 -18.20 -17.06 5.24
CA GLY A 168 -19.28 -17.86 4.64
C GLY A 168 -20.67 -17.22 4.63
N GLU A 169 -20.84 -16.00 5.16
CA GLU A 169 -22.11 -15.28 5.18
C GLU A 169 -22.16 -14.23 4.06
N GLY A 170 -22.54 -14.64 2.85
CA GLY A 170 -22.77 -13.73 1.72
C GLY A 170 -23.00 -14.44 0.38
N GLU A 171 -23.64 -13.75 -0.57
CA GLU A 171 -23.79 -14.22 -1.96
C GLU A 171 -22.41 -14.53 -2.60
N PRO A 172 -22.34 -15.44 -3.59
CA PRO A 172 -21.10 -15.89 -4.22
C PRO A 172 -20.52 -14.81 -5.13
N SER A 173 -20.07 -13.72 -4.54
CA SER A 173 -19.14 -12.78 -5.17
C SER A 173 -17.77 -13.45 -5.21
N GLN A 174 -17.13 -13.38 -6.36
CA GLN A 174 -15.93 -14.11 -6.77
C GLN A 174 -14.91 -14.29 -5.64
N THR A 175 -14.89 -15.49 -5.06
CA THR A 175 -14.16 -15.80 -3.85
C THR A 175 -12.67 -15.86 -4.15
N ILE A 176 -11.86 -15.15 -3.36
CA ILE A 176 -10.40 -15.29 -3.38
C ILE A 176 -10.06 -16.76 -3.13
N CYS A 177 -9.22 -17.35 -3.98
CA CYS A 177 -8.87 -18.75 -3.88
C CYS A 177 -8.17 -19.05 -2.54
N GLU A 178 -8.48 -20.20 -1.92
CA GLU A 178 -7.84 -20.65 -0.68
C GLU A 178 -6.31 -20.63 -0.76
N LYS A 179 -5.73 -20.99 -1.91
CA LYS A 179 -4.28 -20.89 -2.14
C LYS A 179 -3.77 -19.46 -1.95
N THR A 180 -4.52 -18.48 -2.44
CA THR A 180 -4.18 -17.06 -2.30
C THR A 180 -4.28 -16.62 -0.84
N ILE A 181 -5.31 -17.05 -0.12
CA ILE A 181 -5.46 -16.80 1.32
C ILE A 181 -4.23 -17.33 2.08
N MET A 182 -3.82 -18.57 1.80
CA MET A 182 -2.63 -19.16 2.42
C MET A 182 -1.36 -18.36 2.10
N GLN A 183 -1.17 -17.91 0.85
CA GLN A 183 -0.03 -17.05 0.48
C GLN A 183 -0.05 -15.70 1.19
N VAL A 184 -1.25 -15.12 1.39
CA VAL A 184 -1.40 -13.89 2.16
C VAL A 184 -1.00 -14.15 3.62
N ILE A 185 -1.51 -15.19 4.27
CA ILE A 185 -1.17 -15.55 5.65
C ILE A 185 0.34 -15.73 5.82
N THR A 186 0.98 -16.51 4.93
CA THR A 186 2.44 -16.70 4.95
C THR A 186 3.17 -15.35 4.87
N GLY A 187 2.76 -14.49 3.95
CA GLY A 187 3.39 -13.19 3.80
C GLY A 187 3.18 -12.25 4.99
N LEU A 188 2.00 -12.27 5.60
CA LEU A 188 1.73 -11.49 6.80
C LEU A 188 2.62 -11.94 7.96
N ASN A 189 2.77 -13.24 8.17
CA ASN A 189 3.66 -13.79 9.21
C ASN A 189 5.11 -13.32 9.01
N GLU A 190 5.63 -13.40 7.79
CA GLU A 190 6.97 -12.88 7.46
C GLU A 190 7.12 -11.39 7.76
N THR A 191 6.06 -10.60 7.51
CA THR A 191 6.06 -9.14 7.79
C THR A 191 6.01 -8.84 9.28
N ILE A 192 5.22 -9.61 10.04
CA ILE A 192 5.16 -9.52 11.50
C ILE A 192 6.53 -9.82 12.09
N SER A 193 7.20 -10.89 11.65
CA SER A 193 8.57 -11.21 12.09
C SER A 193 9.52 -10.04 11.84
N LEU A 194 9.53 -9.46 10.63
CA LEU A 194 10.37 -8.30 10.31
C LEU A 194 10.10 -7.08 11.21
N VAL A 195 8.83 -6.79 11.50
CA VAL A 195 8.45 -5.70 12.39
C VAL A 195 8.91 -5.97 13.82
N LEU A 196 8.75 -7.20 14.32
CA LEU A 196 9.20 -7.60 15.65
C LEU A 196 10.72 -7.50 15.80
N ASP A 197 11.48 -7.95 14.79
CA ASP A 197 12.93 -7.83 14.76
C ASP A 197 13.36 -6.36 14.82
N PHE A 198 12.75 -5.50 13.99
CA PHE A 198 13.00 -4.06 14.02
C PHE A 198 12.70 -3.42 15.39
N LEU A 199 11.57 -3.77 16.01
CA LEU A 199 11.20 -3.24 17.33
C LEU A 199 12.15 -3.72 18.42
N GLN A 200 12.59 -4.98 18.35
CA GLN A 200 13.54 -5.55 19.29
C GLN A 200 14.90 -4.86 19.18
N ASP A 201 15.40 -4.63 17.97
CA ASP A 201 16.63 -3.87 17.72
C ASP A 201 16.50 -2.42 18.22
N ALA A 202 15.36 -1.78 17.96
CA ALA A 202 15.10 -0.44 18.45
C ALA A 202 15.11 -0.37 19.99
N LYS A 203 14.58 -1.40 20.67
CA LYS A 203 14.55 -1.52 22.14
C LYS A 203 15.94 -1.76 22.74
N VAL A 204 16.73 -2.68 22.18
CA VAL A 204 18.10 -2.96 22.65
C VAL A 204 18.95 -1.69 22.59
N ASN A 205 18.78 -0.91 21.52
CA ASN A 205 19.50 0.36 21.37
C ASN A 205 19.13 1.40 22.42
N ILE A 206 17.84 1.53 22.80
CA ILE A 206 17.40 2.46 23.86
C ILE A 206 18.05 2.11 25.20
N LEU A 207 18.06 0.83 25.58
CA LEU A 207 18.67 0.36 26.82
C LEU A 207 20.20 0.59 26.86
N SER A 208 20.87 0.50 25.70
CA SER A 208 22.29 0.79 25.60
C SER A 208 22.62 2.28 25.75
N ASP A 209 21.75 3.17 25.29
CA ASP A 209 21.94 4.62 25.44
C ASP A 209 21.73 5.04 26.90
N ASP A 210 20.70 4.49 27.58
CA ASP A 210 20.46 4.75 29.01
C ASP A 210 21.62 4.29 29.92
N MET A 211 22.26 3.16 29.61
CA MET A 211 23.44 2.68 30.35
C MET A 211 24.68 3.56 30.17
N LYS A 212 24.85 4.20 29.01
CA LYS A 212 25.95 5.15 28.79
C LYS A 212 25.77 6.44 29.61
N PHE A 213 24.54 6.89 29.81
CA PHE A 213 24.26 8.05 30.68
C PHE A 213 24.49 7.75 32.17
N SER A 214 24.26 6.51 32.62
CA SER A 214 24.43 6.14 34.03
C SER A 214 25.88 5.87 34.47
N THR A 215 26.84 5.74 33.55
CA THR A 215 28.25 5.46 33.85
C THR A 215 29.18 6.67 33.68
N GLY A 216 28.62 7.82 33.30
CA GLY A 216 29.34 9.08 33.10
C GLY A 216 29.21 10.10 34.24
N SER A 217 28.91 9.67 35.48
CA SER A 217 28.83 10.54 36.68
C SER A 217 29.88 10.18 37.71
#